data_AF-A0A496DSI5-F1
#
_entry.id   AF-A0A496DSI5-F1
#
_cell.length_a   1.000
_cell.length_b   1.000
_cell.length_c   1.000
_cell.angle_alpha   90.00
_cell.angle_beta   90.00
_cell.angle_gamma   90.00
#
_symmetry.space_group_name_H-M   'P 1'
#
loop_
_entity.id
_entity.type
_entity.pdbx_description
1 polymer ?
#
loop_
_entity_poly.entity_id
_entity_poly.type
_entity_poly.pdbx_seq_one_letter_code
_entity_poly.pdbx_strand_id
1 'polypeptide(L)'
;MLTYNPNTAILLILFNRVNTTRKVFERIREVRPKRLYLAADGPRHKLECKACEEARLVVSAVDWDCEVYRLYQEQNLGCDTHCYRAISWFFEREPEGIVLEDDCLPSTSFFGFCSTLLAYYRKDERIGHIAGSNYQFGDKRGDGSYYFSNLTHVGGWAGWRRSWQCQRLNDERYDWFERLDYLSHLASHAPFHAYWNKYFRLVNWNSHIGWDFRYAYANLSNNRLSVIPNYNLISNIGCYDRATHPIADYPFADLPNEEIGEIIHPTFVCPDVEADLRSQMREYNSRGVFEERQDAVAYLKERLSEEITNTSERRSIPRVIHQIYEDSAGPSDTLLHISKSWREQNPDWEYRFWRKADIDVFLSMHYPELIPVYESFPYAVQRWDAIRYLILYTFGGLYVDLDYECTEPIDPLLRDVECTMGLEPAGHCILQRKPYIVGNAFMATIPGHPYFKELIDAVFHANTNEEYPVRAAQAIMDSTGPYMTTRVYMNSPYQERVILIPSALVAPLTRDEVMEMVAGKVSSDMEEKIERSYAIHYFLGSWYEQLKS
;
A
#
# COMPACT_ATOMS: atom_id res chain seq x y z
N MET A 1 -21.30 24.53 17.63
CA MET A 1 -19.89 24.08 17.76
C MET A 1 -19.82 23.09 18.90
N LEU A 2 -19.09 21.99 18.71
CA LEU A 2 -18.88 21.03 19.78
C LEU A 2 -18.16 21.69 20.95
N THR A 3 -18.74 21.58 22.15
CA THR A 3 -18.22 22.25 23.34
C THR A 3 -17.24 21.32 24.06
N TYR A 4 -16.03 21.80 24.30
CA TYR A 4 -15.05 21.10 25.12
C TYR A 4 -15.48 21.05 26.58
N ASN A 5 -15.35 19.87 27.21
CA ASN A 5 -15.53 19.73 28.66
C ASN A 5 -14.21 20.07 29.38
N PRO A 6 -14.15 21.17 30.18
CA PRO A 6 -12.93 21.62 30.85
C PRO A 6 -12.28 20.63 31.82
N ASN A 7 -13.01 19.60 32.24
CA ASN A 7 -12.48 18.55 33.11
C ASN A 7 -11.65 17.49 32.34
N THR A 8 -11.72 17.48 31.01
CA THR A 8 -10.94 16.53 30.17
C THR A 8 -9.50 17.00 30.13
N ALA A 9 -8.57 16.28 30.76
CA ALA A 9 -7.18 16.73 30.81
C ALA A 9 -6.51 16.70 29.43
N ILE A 10 -5.55 17.60 29.22
CA ILE A 10 -4.76 17.72 27.99
C ILE A 10 -3.28 17.54 28.33
N LEU A 11 -2.59 16.69 27.58
CA LEU A 11 -1.13 16.56 27.55
C LEU A 11 -0.60 17.25 26.29
N LEU A 12 0.36 18.16 26.47
CA LEU A 12 1.20 18.70 25.40
C LEU A 12 2.63 18.20 25.58
N ILE A 13 3.13 17.50 24.56
CA ILE A 13 4.51 17.01 24.46
C ILE A 13 5.28 17.95 23.53
N LEU A 14 6.44 18.45 23.98
CA LEU A 14 7.21 19.45 23.23
C LEU A 14 8.72 19.22 23.36
N PHE A 15 9.47 19.80 22.43
CA PHE A 15 10.93 19.84 22.52
C PHE A 15 11.46 21.26 22.35
N ASN A 16 11.87 21.62 21.12
CA ASN A 16 12.59 22.87 20.84
C ASN A 16 11.97 23.70 19.70
N ARG A 17 10.79 23.32 19.19
CA ARG A 17 10.10 24.03 18.10
C ARG A 17 9.22 25.17 18.63
N VAL A 18 9.82 26.33 18.87
CA VAL A 18 9.15 27.48 19.52
C VAL A 18 7.91 27.94 18.76
N ASN A 19 7.95 27.99 17.42
CA ASN A 19 6.87 28.54 16.62
C ASN A 19 5.64 27.62 16.57
N THR A 20 5.84 26.33 16.31
CA THR A 20 4.73 25.36 16.27
C THR A 20 4.16 25.17 17.68
N THR A 21 5.01 25.06 18.71
CA THR A 21 4.60 25.02 20.13
C THR A 21 3.65 26.17 20.46
N ARG A 22 3.98 27.40 20.02
CA ARG A 22 3.13 28.57 20.24
C ARG A 22 1.76 28.42 19.59
N LYS A 23 1.71 28.02 18.31
CA LYS A 23 0.44 27.84 17.59
C LYS A 23 -0.46 26.80 18.27
N VAL A 24 0.11 25.65 18.67
CA VAL A 24 -0.64 24.59 19.36
C VAL A 24 -1.10 25.05 20.75
N PHE A 25 -0.22 25.71 21.52
CA PHE A 25 -0.56 26.18 22.86
C PHE A 25 -1.66 27.24 22.86
N GLU A 26 -1.68 28.17 21.90
CA GLU A 26 -2.77 29.15 21.80
C GLU A 26 -4.14 28.48 21.58
N ARG A 27 -4.21 27.38 20.81
CA ARG A 27 -5.44 26.59 20.69
C ARG A 27 -5.87 25.92 22.00
N ILE A 28 -4.91 25.43 22.78
CA ILE A 28 -5.19 24.88 24.12
C ILE A 28 -5.69 25.99 25.06
N ARG A 29 -5.09 27.19 24.97
CA ARG A 29 -5.47 28.36 25.76
C ARG A 29 -6.88 28.86 25.43
N GLU A 30 -7.34 28.74 24.19
CA GLU A 30 -8.73 29.05 23.79
C GLU A 30 -9.76 28.20 24.56
N VAL A 31 -9.47 26.91 24.77
CA VAL A 31 -10.41 25.98 25.42
C VAL A 31 -10.25 25.90 26.95
N ARG A 32 -9.19 26.47 27.51
CA ARG A 32 -8.97 26.65 28.96
C ARG A 32 -9.18 25.36 29.78
N PRO A 33 -8.38 24.31 29.56
CA PRO A 33 -8.47 23.08 30.36
C PRO A 33 -8.26 23.37 31.84
N LYS A 34 -8.98 22.68 32.73
CA LYS A 34 -8.72 22.75 34.18
C LYS A 34 -7.45 22.03 34.59
N ARG A 35 -6.99 21.07 33.78
CA ARG A 35 -5.78 20.28 34.02
C ARG A 35 -4.96 20.20 32.75
N LEU A 36 -3.75 20.74 32.80
CA LEU A 36 -2.82 20.78 31.69
C LEU A 36 -1.50 20.10 32.09
N TYR A 37 -1.07 19.16 31.29
CA TYR A 37 0.17 18.43 31.45
C TYR A 37 1.15 18.88 30.37
N LEU A 38 2.33 19.35 30.79
CA LEU A 38 3.39 19.85 29.91
C LEU A 38 4.62 18.95 30.04
N ALA A 39 4.93 18.19 29.00
CA ALA A 39 6.11 17.33 28.96
C ALA A 39 7.11 17.88 27.95
N ALA A 40 8.30 18.26 28.41
CA ALA A 40 9.32 18.86 27.56
C ALA A 40 10.63 18.06 27.60
N ASP A 41 11.17 17.70 26.43
CA ASP A 41 12.46 17.01 26.36
C ASP A 41 13.64 17.96 26.62
N GLY A 42 14.81 17.38 26.94
CA GLY A 42 16.04 18.13 27.18
C GLY A 42 16.82 18.40 25.88
N PRO A 43 17.73 19.41 25.86
CA PRO A 43 18.54 19.72 24.69
C PRO A 43 19.52 18.59 24.35
N ARG A 44 19.77 18.33 23.06
CA ARG A 44 20.77 17.34 22.62
C ARG A 44 22.20 17.86 22.79
N HIS A 45 22.36 19.17 22.63
CA HIS A 45 23.63 19.89 22.78
C HIS A 45 23.39 21.35 23.15
N LYS A 46 24.45 22.03 23.61
CA LYS A 46 24.38 23.41 24.15
C LYS A 46 23.68 24.43 23.24
N LEU A 47 23.78 24.27 21.91
CA LEU A 47 23.14 25.19 20.95
C LEU A 47 21.61 25.14 20.99
N GLU A 48 21.01 24.09 21.52
CA GLU A 48 19.54 23.92 21.61
C GLU A 48 18.96 24.37 22.93
N CYS A 49 19.80 24.63 23.96
CA CYS A 49 19.32 25.02 25.29
C CYS A 49 18.39 26.24 25.21
N LYS A 50 18.78 27.25 24.45
CA LYS A 50 17.98 28.47 24.26
C LYS A 50 16.61 28.17 23.64
N ALA A 51 16.56 27.36 22.59
CA ALA A 51 15.29 27.01 21.94
C ALA A 51 14.37 26.16 22.84
N CYS A 52 14.94 25.24 23.63
CA CYS A 52 14.18 24.46 24.62
C CYS A 52 13.62 25.36 25.73
N GLU A 53 14.42 26.30 26.24
CA GLU A 53 13.99 27.27 27.24
C GLU A 53 12.89 28.19 26.70
N GLU A 54 13.03 28.69 25.47
CA GLU A 54 12.01 29.50 24.80
C GLU A 54 10.70 28.72 24.59
N ALA A 55 10.76 27.46 24.16
CA ALA A 55 9.57 26.61 24.02
C ALA A 55 8.88 26.37 25.37
N ARG A 56 9.65 26.11 26.44
CA ARG A 56 9.12 25.99 27.82
C ARG A 56 8.49 27.28 28.33
N LEU A 57 9.05 28.44 27.96
CA LEU A 57 8.50 29.75 28.29
C LEU A 57 7.15 29.98 27.61
N VAL A 58 7.00 29.59 26.34
CA VAL A 58 5.71 29.69 25.62
C VAL A 58 4.59 29.01 26.39
N VAL A 59 4.78 27.75 26.77
CA VAL A 59 3.75 26.95 27.47
C VAL A 59 3.60 27.31 28.95
N SER A 60 4.47 28.17 29.49
CA SER A 60 4.36 28.67 30.86
C SER A 60 3.34 29.80 31.02
N ALA A 61 2.93 30.43 29.91
CA ALA A 61 2.01 31.57 29.86
C ALA A 61 0.53 31.15 30.04
N VAL A 62 0.25 30.40 31.11
CA VAL A 62 -1.11 29.99 31.50
C VAL A 62 -1.75 31.12 32.31
N ASP A 63 -2.78 31.76 31.74
CA ASP A 63 -3.48 32.91 32.31
C ASP A 63 -4.95 32.63 32.69
N TRP A 64 -5.31 31.36 32.80
CA TRP A 64 -6.63 30.90 33.23
C TRP A 64 -6.53 29.96 34.44
N ASP A 65 -7.66 29.69 35.10
CA ASP A 65 -7.72 28.76 36.23
C ASP A 65 -7.42 27.31 35.77
N CYS A 66 -6.21 26.85 36.07
CA CYS A 66 -5.65 25.61 35.54
C CYS A 66 -4.61 25.01 36.49
N GLU A 67 -4.79 23.72 36.80
CA GLU A 67 -3.76 22.91 37.44
C GLU A 67 -2.73 22.49 36.37
N VAL A 68 -1.50 23.02 36.49
CA VAL A 68 -0.43 22.74 35.53
C VAL A 68 0.60 21.78 36.09
N TYR A 69 0.72 20.62 35.46
CA TYR A 69 1.68 19.57 35.77
C TYR A 69 2.85 19.62 34.78
N ARG A 70 4.09 19.46 35.24
CA ARG A 70 5.29 19.60 34.40
C ARG A 70 6.19 18.38 34.51
N LEU A 71 6.63 17.87 33.36
CA LEU A 71 7.65 16.82 33.23
C LEU A 71 8.75 17.30 32.28
N TYR A 72 9.73 18.02 32.81
CA TYR A 72 10.84 18.58 32.02
C TYR A 72 12.09 17.73 32.19
N GLN A 73 12.68 17.29 31.09
CA GLN A 73 13.92 16.53 31.12
C GLN A 73 15.12 17.47 31.10
N GLU A 74 16.17 17.11 31.85
CA GLU A 74 17.46 17.80 31.80
C GLU A 74 18.28 17.38 30.56
N GLN A 75 18.16 16.12 30.16
CA GLN A 75 18.87 15.53 29.03
C GLN A 75 17.87 15.10 27.95
N ASN A 76 18.29 15.12 26.69
CA ASN A 76 17.48 14.63 25.58
C ASN A 76 17.29 13.11 25.70
N LEU A 77 16.04 12.67 25.79
CA LEU A 77 15.69 11.25 25.77
C LEU A 77 15.36 10.75 24.36
N GLY A 78 15.16 11.66 23.41
CA GLY A 78 14.75 11.35 22.05
C GLY A 78 13.23 11.16 21.95
N CYS A 79 12.70 11.30 20.73
CA CYS A 79 11.26 11.33 20.45
C CYS A 79 10.54 10.13 21.08
N ASP A 80 10.96 8.90 20.77
CA ASP A 80 10.24 7.70 21.21
C ASP A 80 10.18 7.54 22.72
N THR A 81 11.33 7.64 23.38
CA THR A 81 11.43 7.45 24.83
C THR A 81 10.77 8.59 25.59
N HIS A 82 10.92 9.84 25.11
CA HIS A 82 10.27 10.99 25.73
C HIS A 82 8.74 10.91 25.60
N CYS A 83 8.22 10.66 24.40
CA CYS A 83 6.78 10.55 24.16
C CYS A 83 6.16 9.41 24.97
N TYR A 84 6.76 8.21 24.93
CA TYR A 84 6.30 7.08 25.74
C TYR A 84 6.22 7.43 27.24
N ARG A 85 7.27 8.08 27.78
CA ARG A 85 7.34 8.45 29.19
C ARG A 85 6.31 9.51 29.55
N ALA A 86 6.12 10.51 28.69
CA ALA A 86 5.13 11.57 28.88
C ALA A 86 3.70 11.02 28.90
N ILE A 87 3.35 10.18 27.92
CA ILE A 87 2.02 9.56 27.81
C ILE A 87 1.77 8.61 28.98
N SER A 88 2.77 7.82 29.38
CA SER A 88 2.66 6.94 30.55
C SER A 88 2.46 7.73 31.84
N TRP A 89 3.25 8.78 32.06
CA TRP A 89 3.12 9.68 33.21
C TRP A 89 1.75 10.36 33.29
N PHE A 90 1.20 10.76 32.13
CA PHE A 90 -0.14 11.32 32.01
C PHE A 90 -1.21 10.30 32.39
N PHE A 91 -1.20 9.12 31.76
CA PHE A 91 -2.18 8.08 32.06
C PHE A 91 -2.00 7.41 33.43
N GLU A 92 -0.88 7.57 34.14
CA GLU A 92 -0.82 7.18 35.56
C GLU A 92 -1.79 8.00 36.43
N ARG A 93 -2.10 9.24 36.03
CA ARG A 93 -2.92 10.19 36.79
C ARG A 93 -4.33 10.29 36.23
N GLU A 94 -4.44 10.36 34.91
CA GLU A 94 -5.72 10.54 34.22
C GLU A 94 -6.27 9.22 33.67
N PRO A 95 -7.56 8.90 33.89
CA PRO A 95 -8.17 7.70 33.31
C PRO A 95 -8.37 7.83 31.81
N GLU A 96 -8.53 9.06 31.31
CA GLU A 96 -8.83 9.41 29.93
C GLU A 96 -8.40 10.85 29.64
N GLY A 97 -8.07 11.17 28.40
CA GLY A 97 -7.66 12.53 28.05
C GLY A 97 -7.13 12.69 26.63
N ILE A 98 -6.71 13.92 26.32
CA ILE A 98 -6.23 14.35 24.99
C ILE A 98 -4.70 14.45 25.01
N VAL A 99 -4.05 13.97 23.95
CA VAL A 99 -2.61 14.00 23.75
C VAL A 99 -2.29 14.77 22.47
N LEU A 100 -1.47 15.80 22.59
CA LEU A 100 -0.98 16.64 21.49
C LEU A 100 0.54 16.71 21.53
N GLU A 101 1.16 16.72 20.35
CA GLU A 101 2.57 17.06 20.15
C GLU A 101 2.69 18.53 19.70
N ASP A 102 3.90 19.08 19.78
CA ASP A 102 4.16 20.50 19.49
C ASP A 102 3.96 20.90 18.02
N ASP A 103 3.65 19.95 17.13
CA ASP A 103 3.33 20.13 15.73
C ASP A 103 1.91 19.67 15.34
N CYS A 104 1.09 19.22 16.29
CA CYS A 104 -0.29 18.83 16.06
C CYS A 104 -1.22 20.03 16.29
N LEU A 105 -1.53 20.82 15.26
CA LEU A 105 -2.41 22.00 15.35
C LEU A 105 -3.89 21.61 15.29
N PRO A 106 -4.66 21.68 16.39
CA PRO A 106 -6.06 21.30 16.41
C PRO A 106 -6.98 22.38 15.85
N SER A 107 -8.09 21.96 15.25
CA SER A 107 -9.27 22.81 15.09
C SER A 107 -9.97 23.02 16.44
N THR A 108 -10.86 23.99 16.52
CA THR A 108 -11.54 24.33 17.78
C THR A 108 -12.45 23.19 18.22
N SER A 109 -13.15 22.57 17.28
CA SER A 109 -14.06 21.44 17.50
C SER A 109 -13.36 20.13 17.85
N PHE A 110 -12.06 19.97 17.58
CA PHE A 110 -11.26 18.79 18.00
C PHE A 110 -11.45 18.49 19.49
N PHE A 111 -11.32 19.51 20.35
CA PHE A 111 -11.41 19.33 21.80
C PHE A 111 -12.83 18.89 22.23
N GLY A 112 -13.86 19.46 21.62
CA GLY A 112 -15.25 19.07 21.84
C GLY A 112 -15.53 17.65 21.34
N PHE A 113 -15.00 17.29 20.17
CA PHE A 113 -15.10 15.96 19.59
C PHE A 113 -14.48 14.90 20.51
N CYS A 114 -13.22 15.10 20.93
CA CYS A 114 -12.53 14.18 21.83
C CYS A 114 -13.23 14.06 23.19
N SER A 115 -13.54 15.18 23.86
CA SER A 115 -14.16 15.11 25.20
C SER A 115 -15.54 14.45 25.18
N THR A 116 -16.33 14.65 24.12
CA THR A 116 -17.63 13.98 23.95
C THR A 116 -17.46 12.48 23.74
N LEU A 117 -16.57 12.07 22.83
CA LEU A 117 -16.37 10.66 22.51
C LEU A 117 -15.63 9.88 23.61
N LEU A 118 -14.74 10.52 24.37
CA LEU A 118 -14.14 9.94 25.56
C LEU A 118 -15.21 9.55 26.57
N ALA A 119 -16.17 10.46 26.83
CA ALA A 119 -17.28 10.19 27.74
C ALA A 119 -18.23 9.12 27.19
N TYR A 120 -18.54 9.16 25.89
CA TYR A 120 -19.45 8.21 25.25
C TYR A 120 -18.90 6.78 25.23
N TYR A 121 -17.66 6.58 24.79
CA TYR A 121 -17.01 5.27 24.68
C TYR A 121 -16.22 4.83 25.92
N ARG A 122 -16.37 5.54 27.05
CA ARG A 122 -15.62 5.29 28.28
C ARG A 122 -15.62 3.82 28.70
N LYS A 123 -16.79 3.17 28.58
CA LYS A 123 -17.02 1.77 28.98
C LYS A 123 -17.05 0.80 27.80
N ASP A 124 -16.92 1.26 26.56
CA ASP A 124 -16.92 0.40 25.39
C ASP A 124 -15.50 -0.05 25.07
N GLU A 125 -15.16 -1.28 25.49
CA GLU A 125 -13.80 -1.81 25.33
C GLU A 125 -13.43 -2.12 23.88
N ARG A 126 -14.40 -2.12 22.96
CA ARG A 126 -14.14 -2.25 21.51
C ARG A 126 -13.41 -1.02 20.98
N ILE A 127 -13.54 0.14 21.62
CA ILE A 127 -12.94 1.39 21.17
C ILE A 127 -11.67 1.67 21.97
N GLY A 128 -10.54 1.73 21.27
CA GLY A 128 -9.22 1.93 21.85
C GLY A 128 -8.72 3.36 21.78
N HIS A 129 -9.08 4.06 20.70
CA HIS A 129 -8.43 5.30 20.27
C HIS A 129 -9.42 6.26 19.61
N ILE A 130 -9.20 7.57 19.75
CA ILE A 130 -9.93 8.63 19.05
C ILE A 130 -8.89 9.49 18.34
N ALA A 131 -8.81 9.41 17.02
CA ALA A 131 -7.89 10.23 16.24
C ALA A 131 -8.44 11.64 16.03
N GLY A 132 -7.55 12.62 15.85
CA GLY A 132 -7.88 13.93 15.32
C GLY A 132 -7.67 14.04 13.81
N SER A 133 -6.75 13.26 13.26
CA SER A 133 -6.44 13.30 11.82
C SER A 133 -7.42 12.49 10.98
N ASN A 134 -7.65 12.93 9.75
CA ASN A 134 -8.36 12.17 8.72
C ASN A 134 -7.54 12.16 7.41
N TYR A 135 -7.19 10.97 6.92
CA TYR A 135 -6.38 10.78 5.72
C TYR A 135 -7.19 10.24 4.53
N GLN A 136 -8.48 10.60 4.45
CA GLN A 136 -9.37 10.25 3.33
C GLN A 136 -9.46 11.34 2.25
N PHE A 137 -8.87 12.53 2.47
CA PHE A 137 -8.77 13.62 1.48
C PHE A 137 -10.12 14.11 0.95
N GLY A 138 -11.04 14.39 1.86
CA GLY A 138 -12.39 14.89 1.55
C GLY A 138 -13.45 13.79 1.46
N ASP A 139 -13.06 12.55 1.21
CA ASP A 139 -14.00 11.42 1.20
C ASP A 139 -14.55 11.14 2.60
N LYS A 140 -15.88 11.12 2.71
CA LYS A 140 -16.61 10.78 3.93
C LYS A 140 -16.91 9.28 3.95
N ARG A 141 -16.72 8.64 5.09
CA ARG A 141 -16.91 7.20 5.29
C ARG A 141 -18.07 6.93 6.25
N GLY A 142 -18.84 5.87 5.97
CA GLY A 142 -19.99 5.48 6.77
C GLY A 142 -21.15 6.50 6.78
N ASP A 143 -22.04 6.34 7.75
CA ASP A 143 -23.26 7.14 7.93
C ASP A 143 -23.20 8.11 9.13
N GLY A 144 -22.04 8.22 9.77
CA GLY A 144 -21.81 9.09 10.91
C GLY A 144 -20.90 10.28 10.60
N SER A 145 -20.63 11.09 11.63
CA SER A 145 -19.67 12.19 11.57
C SER A 145 -18.22 11.72 11.76
N TYR A 146 -18.04 10.42 11.97
CA TYR A 146 -16.78 9.68 12.07
C TYR A 146 -17.01 8.24 11.63
N TYR A 147 -15.94 7.47 11.42
CA TYR A 147 -16.00 6.05 11.10
C TYR A 147 -15.03 5.27 12.02
N PHE A 148 -15.07 3.94 11.95
CA PHE A 148 -14.15 3.10 12.70
C PHE A 148 -13.05 2.56 11.79
N SER A 149 -11.85 2.44 12.34
CA SER A 149 -10.64 2.02 11.62
C SER A 149 -9.86 1.01 12.46
N ASN A 150 -9.12 0.11 11.81
CA ASN A 150 -8.12 -0.70 12.52
C ASN A 150 -6.79 0.05 12.71
N LEU A 151 -6.61 1.20 12.06
CA LEU A 151 -5.40 2.02 12.15
C LEU A 151 -5.45 2.93 13.37
N THR A 152 -4.29 3.18 13.97
CA THR A 152 -4.14 4.06 15.15
C THR A 152 -3.36 5.32 14.74
N HIS A 153 -4.06 6.34 14.24
CA HIS A 153 -3.44 7.61 13.85
C HIS A 153 -3.15 8.48 15.08
N VAL A 154 -1.88 8.66 15.42
CA VAL A 154 -1.43 9.33 16.66
C VAL A 154 -1.10 10.82 16.51
N GLY A 155 -1.26 11.41 15.32
CA GLY A 155 -1.03 12.84 15.06
C GLY A 155 -2.10 13.74 15.69
N GLY A 156 -2.09 13.84 17.02
CA GLY A 156 -3.13 14.47 17.82
C GLY A 156 -4.33 13.55 18.03
N TRP A 157 -4.56 13.14 19.28
CA TRP A 157 -5.54 12.10 19.59
C TRP A 157 -6.05 12.17 21.03
N ALA A 158 -7.02 11.32 21.34
CA ALA A 158 -7.52 11.11 22.68
C ALA A 158 -7.73 9.63 22.96
N GLY A 159 -7.61 9.22 24.22
CA GLY A 159 -7.83 7.84 24.60
C GLY A 159 -7.89 7.63 26.10
N TRP A 160 -7.75 6.37 26.50
CA TRP A 160 -7.90 5.94 27.87
C TRP A 160 -6.67 5.22 28.37
N ARG A 161 -6.41 5.35 29.68
CA ARG A 161 -5.44 4.54 30.42
C ARG A 161 -5.62 3.04 30.14
N ARG A 162 -6.87 2.56 30.07
CA ARG A 162 -7.18 1.14 29.80
C ARG A 162 -6.64 0.66 28.45
N SER A 163 -6.61 1.53 27.43
CA SER A 163 -6.06 1.18 26.12
C SER A 163 -4.53 1.25 26.17
N TRP A 164 -3.98 2.32 26.78
CA TRP A 164 -2.54 2.54 26.87
C TRP A 164 -1.80 1.47 27.69
N GLN A 165 -2.38 0.93 28.76
CA GLN A 165 -1.68 -0.07 29.59
C GLN A 165 -1.43 -1.41 28.88
N CYS A 166 -2.17 -1.72 27.82
CA CYS A 166 -2.06 -2.98 27.08
C CYS A 166 -0.80 -3.09 26.20
N GLN A 167 -0.04 -2.00 26.01
CA GLN A 167 1.23 -2.02 25.25
C GLN A 167 2.43 -2.51 26.06
N ARG A 168 2.25 -2.91 27.33
CA ARG A 168 3.26 -3.70 28.06
C ARG A 168 3.33 -5.08 27.41
N LEU A 169 4.18 -5.21 26.40
CA LEU A 169 4.45 -6.47 25.71
C LEU A 169 4.88 -7.49 26.77
N ASN A 170 4.17 -8.62 26.80
CA ASN A 170 4.68 -9.84 27.39
C ASN A 170 5.31 -10.60 26.22
N ASP A 171 6.60 -10.93 26.31
CA ASP A 171 7.39 -11.48 25.20
C ASP A 171 6.69 -12.67 24.51
N GLU A 172 5.98 -13.49 25.28
CA GLU A 172 5.22 -14.64 24.76
C GLU A 172 4.01 -14.27 23.86
N ARG A 173 3.38 -13.11 24.06
CA ARG A 173 2.18 -12.74 23.28
C ARG A 173 2.52 -12.37 21.84
N TYR A 174 3.65 -11.68 21.63
CA TYR A 174 4.07 -11.30 20.29
C TYR A 174 4.49 -12.52 19.47
N ASP A 175 5.24 -13.45 20.09
CA ASP A 175 5.64 -14.70 19.44
C ASP A 175 4.44 -15.47 18.88
N TRP A 176 3.33 -15.53 19.63
CA TRP A 176 2.09 -16.12 19.13
C TRP A 176 1.42 -15.29 18.04
N PHE A 177 1.37 -13.97 18.19
CA PHE A 177 0.80 -13.06 17.18
C PHE A 177 1.51 -13.22 15.83
N GLU A 178 2.83 -13.32 15.85
CA GLU A 178 3.67 -13.53 14.67
C GLU A 178 3.48 -14.95 14.09
N ARG A 179 3.54 -16.00 14.91
CA ARG A 179 3.37 -17.39 14.45
C ARG A 179 2.02 -17.68 13.82
N LEU A 180 0.97 -17.01 14.31
CA LEU A 180 -0.39 -17.14 13.78
C LEU A 180 -0.62 -16.31 12.51
N ASP A 181 0.36 -15.46 12.13
CA ASP A 181 0.31 -14.58 10.97
C ASP A 181 -1.00 -13.79 10.85
N TYR A 182 -1.48 -13.26 11.98
CA TYR A 182 -2.82 -12.65 12.07
C TYR A 182 -3.04 -11.52 11.06
N LEU A 183 -2.00 -10.75 10.78
CA LEU A 183 -2.09 -9.60 9.87
C LEU A 183 -2.28 -9.99 8.41
N SER A 184 -1.81 -11.15 7.95
CA SER A 184 -2.02 -11.59 6.56
C SER A 184 -3.47 -11.97 6.29
N HIS A 185 -4.23 -12.27 7.34
CA HIS A 185 -5.66 -12.60 7.27
C HIS A 185 -6.59 -11.43 7.63
N LEU A 186 -6.05 -10.34 8.18
CA LEU A 186 -6.81 -9.15 8.49
C LEU A 186 -6.94 -8.27 7.24
N ALA A 187 -8.13 -8.18 6.65
CA ALA A 187 -8.34 -7.52 5.34
C ALA A 187 -7.77 -6.09 5.24
N SER A 188 -7.79 -5.30 6.32
CA SER A 188 -7.22 -3.95 6.35
C SER A 188 -5.69 -3.94 6.35
N HIS A 189 -5.03 -5.00 6.80
CA HIS A 189 -3.56 -5.06 6.97
C HIS A 189 -2.89 -6.08 6.04
N ALA A 190 -3.64 -7.02 5.47
CA ALA A 190 -3.11 -8.12 4.67
C ALA A 190 -2.17 -7.66 3.54
N PRO A 191 -2.44 -6.58 2.78
CA PRO A 191 -1.50 -6.10 1.77
C PRO A 191 -0.20 -5.52 2.36
N PHE A 192 -0.25 -5.07 3.60
CA PHE A 192 0.85 -4.39 4.31
C PHE A 192 1.42 -5.23 5.47
N HIS A 193 1.05 -6.50 5.58
CA HIS A 193 1.35 -7.33 6.76
C HIS A 193 2.86 -7.45 6.99
N ALA A 194 3.68 -7.60 5.94
CA ALA A 194 5.13 -7.65 6.04
C ALA A 194 5.72 -6.34 6.61
N TYR A 195 5.18 -5.19 6.19
CA TYR A 195 5.57 -3.87 6.70
C TYR A 195 5.23 -3.76 8.19
N TRP A 196 3.99 -4.06 8.59
CA TRP A 196 3.59 -4.00 9.98
C TRP A 196 4.33 -5.02 10.86
N ASN A 197 4.48 -6.26 10.40
CA ASN A 197 5.25 -7.28 11.11
C ASN A 197 6.70 -6.86 11.30
N LYS A 198 7.35 -6.22 10.31
CA LYS A 198 8.70 -5.66 10.48
C LYS A 198 8.77 -4.68 11.65
N TYR A 199 7.86 -3.71 11.74
CA TYR A 199 7.87 -2.73 12.82
C TYR A 199 7.45 -3.35 14.16
N PHE A 200 6.48 -4.27 14.18
CA PHE A 200 6.08 -4.95 15.41
C PHE A 200 7.21 -5.83 15.96
N ARG A 201 7.97 -6.54 15.12
CA ARG A 201 9.19 -7.25 15.52
C ARG A 201 10.21 -6.29 16.12
N LEU A 202 10.43 -5.15 15.47
CA LEU A 202 11.41 -4.15 15.88
C LEU A 202 11.09 -3.59 17.28
N VAL A 203 9.84 -3.23 17.53
CA VAL A 203 9.43 -2.66 18.83
C VAL A 203 9.25 -3.71 19.92
N ASN A 204 9.06 -4.99 19.55
CA ASN A 204 9.12 -6.11 20.48
C ASN A 204 10.56 -6.37 20.94
N TRP A 205 11.53 -6.34 20.01
CA TRP A 205 12.95 -6.50 20.35
C TRP A 205 13.49 -5.33 21.18
N ASN A 206 13.11 -4.10 20.84
CA ASN A 206 13.61 -2.90 21.50
C ASN A 206 12.49 -2.03 22.06
N SER A 207 12.31 -2.11 23.37
CA SER A 207 11.33 -1.34 24.11
C SER A 207 11.65 0.16 24.26
N HIS A 208 12.59 0.72 23.51
CA HIS A 208 12.88 2.16 23.50
C HIS A 208 12.57 2.89 22.18
N ILE A 209 12.12 2.19 21.14
CA ILE A 209 11.80 2.77 19.81
C ILE A 209 10.34 2.48 19.36
N GLY A 210 9.78 3.33 18.52
CA GLY A 210 8.45 3.16 17.89
C GLY A 210 7.29 3.03 18.89
N TRP A 211 7.12 4.01 19.77
CA TRP A 211 6.04 3.97 20.78
C TRP A 211 4.64 3.91 20.14
N ASP A 212 4.49 4.54 18.98
CA ASP A 212 3.29 4.57 18.15
C ASP A 212 2.93 3.18 17.60
N PHE A 213 3.91 2.45 17.06
CA PHE A 213 3.74 1.07 16.61
C PHE A 213 3.34 0.13 17.74
N ARG A 214 3.86 0.34 18.96
CA ARG A 214 3.44 -0.46 20.13
C ARG A 214 2.01 -0.19 20.51
N TYR A 215 1.59 1.06 20.44
CA TYR A 215 0.22 1.40 20.73
C TYR A 215 -0.73 0.87 19.66
N ALA A 216 -0.35 0.95 18.38
CA ALA A 216 -1.08 0.33 17.27
C ALA A 216 -1.20 -1.18 17.46
N TYR A 217 -0.10 -1.87 17.79
CA TYR A 217 -0.11 -3.30 18.12
C TYR A 217 -1.03 -3.61 19.31
N ALA A 218 -1.00 -2.81 20.37
CA ALA A 218 -1.85 -3.02 21.54
C ALA A 218 -3.34 -2.88 21.21
N ASN A 219 -3.72 -1.97 20.31
CA ASN A 219 -5.09 -1.88 19.83
C ASN A 219 -5.46 -3.10 18.96
N LEU A 220 -4.65 -3.41 17.95
CA LEU A 220 -4.89 -4.51 17.01
C LEU A 220 -4.96 -5.89 17.70
N SER A 221 -4.00 -6.20 18.56
CA SER A 221 -3.93 -7.49 19.28
C SER A 221 -5.07 -7.69 20.28
N ASN A 222 -5.77 -6.61 20.67
CA ASN A 222 -6.98 -6.67 21.50
C ASN A 222 -8.27 -6.45 20.69
N ASN A 223 -8.18 -6.48 19.36
CA ASN A 223 -9.30 -6.25 18.43
C ASN A 223 -10.05 -4.92 18.70
N ARG A 224 -9.31 -3.88 19.08
CA ARG A 224 -9.85 -2.55 19.35
C ARG A 224 -9.82 -1.70 18.09
N LEU A 225 -10.88 -0.94 17.89
CA LEU A 225 -11.04 0.01 16.80
C LEU A 225 -10.70 1.43 17.23
N SER A 226 -10.26 2.22 16.27
CA SER A 226 -10.09 3.66 16.38
C SER A 226 -11.30 4.39 15.82
N VAL A 227 -11.71 5.46 16.49
CA VAL A 227 -12.62 6.46 15.91
C VAL A 227 -11.80 7.43 15.06
N ILE A 228 -12.14 7.56 13.78
CA ILE A 228 -11.54 8.53 12.85
C ILE A 228 -12.60 9.54 12.41
N PRO A 229 -12.41 10.85 12.65
CA PRO A 229 -13.38 11.86 12.23
C PRO A 229 -13.49 11.90 10.71
N ASN A 230 -14.69 12.18 10.19
CA ASN A 230 -14.87 12.38 8.76
C ASN A 230 -14.32 13.73 8.28
N TYR A 231 -13.86 14.58 9.18
CA TYR A 231 -13.19 15.86 8.91
C TYR A 231 -11.77 15.78 9.47
N ASN A 232 -10.80 16.39 8.81
CA ASN A 232 -9.46 16.44 9.37
C ASN A 232 -9.43 17.47 10.51
N LEU A 233 -9.31 17.07 11.77
CA LEU A 233 -9.37 17.99 12.93
C LEU A 233 -7.99 18.43 13.43
N ILE A 234 -6.91 17.87 12.87
CA ILE A 234 -5.52 18.21 13.20
C ILE A 234 -4.73 18.48 11.92
N SER A 235 -4.01 19.60 11.87
CA SER A 235 -2.96 19.84 10.89
C SER A 235 -1.60 19.51 11.50
N ASN A 236 -0.82 18.64 10.86
CA ASN A 236 0.59 18.47 11.24
C ASN A 236 1.42 19.59 10.61
N ILE A 237 1.89 20.53 11.43
CA ILE A 237 2.62 21.73 11.00
C ILE A 237 4.13 21.64 11.25
N GLY A 238 4.66 20.42 11.43
CA GLY A 238 6.04 20.16 11.83
C GLY A 238 7.06 20.28 10.68
N CYS A 239 6.61 20.23 9.43
CA CYS A 239 7.48 20.11 8.25
C CYS A 239 8.34 21.36 7.97
N TYR A 240 7.92 22.54 8.43
CA TYR A 240 8.60 23.80 8.13
C TYR A 240 9.58 24.27 9.21
N ASP A 241 9.66 23.60 10.37
CA ASP A 241 10.50 24.04 11.50
C ASP A 241 11.40 22.91 12.00
N ARG A 242 12.58 22.76 11.37
CA ARG A 242 13.71 21.90 11.79
C ARG A 242 13.27 20.55 12.37
N ALA A 243 12.46 19.79 11.62
CA ALA A 243 12.00 18.49 12.07
C ALA A 243 13.16 17.52 12.32
N THR A 244 13.04 16.69 13.35
CA THR A 244 13.99 15.59 13.64
C THR A 244 13.91 14.48 12.57
N HIS A 245 12.78 14.42 11.86
CA HIS A 245 12.55 13.63 10.65
C HIS A 245 11.88 14.53 9.60
N PRO A 246 12.64 15.33 8.83
CA PRO A 246 12.07 16.07 7.72
C PRO A 246 11.86 15.10 6.56
N ILE A 247 10.64 14.61 6.39
CA ILE A 247 10.21 14.03 5.11
C ILE A 247 9.51 15.17 4.40
N ALA A 248 10.20 15.79 3.44
CA ALA A 248 9.66 16.92 2.66
C ALA A 248 8.36 16.56 1.91
N ASP A 249 8.06 15.25 1.79
CA ASP A 249 6.96 14.69 1.00
C ASP A 249 6.01 13.79 1.85
N TYR A 250 5.90 14.00 3.17
CA TYR A 250 4.92 13.24 3.95
C TYR A 250 3.49 13.64 3.52
N PRO A 251 2.64 12.70 3.08
CA PRO A 251 1.42 12.99 2.32
C PRO A 251 0.29 13.51 3.23
N PHE A 252 0.53 13.46 4.54
CA PHE A 252 -0.37 13.92 5.58
C PHE A 252 0.17 15.14 6.32
N ALA A 253 1.30 15.68 5.87
CA ALA A 253 1.81 16.96 6.34
C ALA A 253 0.90 18.10 5.87
N ASP A 254 0.70 19.08 6.74
CA ASP A 254 0.05 20.36 6.42
C ASP A 254 -1.36 20.25 5.82
N LEU A 255 -2.03 19.09 5.98
CA LEU A 255 -3.45 18.97 5.65
C LEU A 255 -4.24 19.98 6.47
N PRO A 256 -5.08 20.84 5.85
CA PRO A 256 -5.83 21.85 6.57
C PRO A 256 -6.77 21.15 7.55
N ASN A 257 -6.85 21.71 8.76
CA ASN A 257 -7.86 21.29 9.71
C ASN A 257 -9.20 21.96 9.38
N GLU A 258 -10.27 21.26 9.73
CA GLU A 258 -11.66 21.63 9.50
C GLU A 258 -12.41 21.63 10.82
N GLU A 259 -13.57 22.30 10.83
CA GLU A 259 -14.47 22.31 11.97
C GLU A 259 -15.59 21.29 11.77
N ILE A 260 -15.91 20.53 12.82
CA ILE A 260 -17.05 19.62 12.86
C ILE A 260 -18.15 20.21 13.76
N GLY A 261 -19.37 20.31 13.19
CA GLY A 261 -20.49 20.99 13.84
C GLY A 261 -21.24 20.14 14.87
N GLU A 262 -21.50 18.89 14.52
CA GLU A 262 -22.32 17.93 15.27
C GLU A 262 -21.69 16.53 15.22
N ILE A 263 -21.89 15.74 16.29
CA ILE A 263 -21.50 14.33 16.32
C ILE A 263 -22.71 13.47 15.95
N ILE A 264 -22.57 12.72 14.87
CA ILE A 264 -23.54 11.71 14.44
C ILE A 264 -22.85 10.36 14.62
N HIS A 265 -23.39 9.51 15.50
CA HIS A 265 -22.82 8.19 15.76
C HIS A 265 -23.13 7.24 14.59
N PRO A 266 -22.14 6.49 14.06
CA PRO A 266 -22.38 5.46 13.07
C PRO A 266 -23.37 4.39 13.55
N THR A 267 -24.14 3.81 12.63
CA THR A 267 -25.16 2.80 12.98
C THR A 267 -24.55 1.52 13.56
N PHE A 268 -23.33 1.18 13.17
CA PHE A 268 -22.65 -0.03 13.62
C PHE A 268 -21.16 0.21 13.88
N VAL A 269 -20.57 -0.66 14.71
CA VAL A 269 -19.16 -0.62 15.09
C VAL A 269 -18.42 -1.69 14.30
N CYS A 270 -18.03 -1.36 13.06
CA CYS A 270 -17.20 -2.20 12.20
C CYS A 270 -16.15 -1.32 11.51
N PRO A 271 -14.91 -1.82 11.31
CA PRO A 271 -13.90 -1.04 10.62
C PRO A 271 -14.24 -0.85 9.15
N ASP A 272 -13.95 0.34 8.63
CA ASP A 272 -13.98 0.63 7.20
C ASP A 272 -12.66 0.17 6.56
N VAL A 273 -12.70 -1.05 6.01
CA VAL A 273 -11.51 -1.69 5.41
C VAL A 273 -10.99 -0.89 4.22
N GLU A 274 -11.87 -0.27 3.43
CA GLU A 274 -11.45 0.51 2.26
C GLU A 274 -10.74 1.80 2.69
N ALA A 275 -11.25 2.46 3.71
CA ALA A 275 -10.60 3.61 4.32
C ALA A 275 -9.21 3.26 4.86
N ASP A 276 -9.09 2.14 5.58
CA ASP A 276 -7.81 1.64 6.12
C ASP A 276 -6.80 1.37 5.00
N LEU A 277 -7.23 0.68 3.94
CA LEU A 277 -6.38 0.36 2.79
C LEU A 277 -5.94 1.64 2.06
N ARG A 278 -6.83 2.61 1.89
CA ARG A 278 -6.52 3.88 1.24
C ARG A 278 -5.49 4.70 2.03
N SER A 279 -5.66 4.83 3.34
CA SER A 279 -4.71 5.57 4.18
C SER A 279 -3.34 4.91 4.18
N GLN A 280 -3.28 3.59 4.36
CA GLN A 280 -2.00 2.87 4.31
C GLN A 280 -1.37 2.90 2.93
N MET A 281 -2.14 2.78 1.85
CA MET A 281 -1.61 2.88 0.49
C MET A 281 -0.94 4.24 0.29
N ARG A 282 -1.58 5.34 0.66
CA ARG A 282 -0.97 6.67 0.55
C ARG A 282 0.26 6.85 1.44
N GLU A 283 0.20 6.39 2.68
CA GLU A 283 1.35 6.43 3.60
C GLU A 283 2.53 5.61 3.08
N TYR A 284 2.26 4.38 2.63
CA TYR A 284 3.25 3.50 2.03
C TYR A 284 3.82 4.09 0.75
N ASN A 285 2.98 4.75 -0.06
CA ASN A 285 3.40 5.37 -1.30
C ASN A 285 4.35 6.55 -1.07
N SER A 286 4.01 7.41 -0.11
CA SER A 286 4.79 8.62 0.26
C SER A 286 6.09 8.38 1.04
N ARG A 287 6.23 7.23 1.71
CA ARG A 287 7.50 6.83 2.35
C ARG A 287 8.55 6.33 1.34
N GLY A 288 8.44 6.76 0.08
CA GLY A 288 9.34 6.34 -0.99
C GLY A 288 9.18 4.87 -1.38
N VAL A 289 7.99 4.27 -1.21
CA VAL A 289 7.75 2.89 -1.73
C VAL A 289 6.86 2.87 -2.97
N PHE A 290 6.17 3.99 -3.30
CA PHE A 290 5.52 4.18 -4.62
C PHE A 290 5.58 5.60 -5.22
N GLU A 291 5.90 6.67 -4.50
CA GLU A 291 6.23 7.96 -5.17
C GLU A 291 7.58 7.86 -5.90
N GLU A 292 8.49 7.01 -5.40
CA GLU A 292 9.54 6.35 -6.19
C GLU A 292 8.96 5.35 -7.22
N ARG A 293 7.78 5.58 -7.81
CA ARG A 293 7.32 4.87 -9.01
C ARG A 293 6.59 5.75 -10.00
N GLN A 294 6.15 6.98 -9.70
CA GLN A 294 5.69 7.88 -10.76
C GLN A 294 6.84 8.72 -11.28
N ASP A 295 7.60 9.32 -10.37
CA ASP A 295 8.90 9.91 -10.67
C ASP A 295 9.96 8.84 -10.87
N ALA A 296 9.87 7.67 -10.23
CA ALA A 296 10.75 6.56 -10.61
C ALA A 296 10.34 5.80 -11.85
N VAL A 297 9.08 5.82 -12.32
CA VAL A 297 8.79 5.31 -13.69
C VAL A 297 9.37 6.27 -14.70
N ALA A 298 9.20 7.59 -14.52
CA ALA A 298 9.86 8.58 -15.37
C ALA A 298 11.40 8.47 -15.29
N TYR A 299 11.98 8.37 -14.10
CA TYR A 299 13.44 8.22 -13.87
C TYR A 299 13.98 6.84 -14.25
N LEU A 300 13.23 5.73 -14.09
CA LEU A 300 13.61 4.42 -14.61
C LEU A 300 13.55 4.44 -16.13
N LYS A 301 12.49 4.99 -16.72
CA LYS A 301 12.35 5.15 -18.18
C LYS A 301 13.49 6.02 -18.74
N GLU A 302 13.82 7.13 -18.08
CA GLU A 302 14.93 8.03 -18.43
C GLU A 302 16.29 7.33 -18.27
N ARG A 303 16.57 6.68 -17.13
CA ARG A 303 17.83 5.94 -16.90
C ARG A 303 18.02 4.74 -17.83
N LEU A 304 16.98 3.95 -18.06
CA LEU A 304 17.06 2.80 -18.96
C LEU A 304 17.25 3.26 -20.42
N SER A 305 16.80 4.47 -20.76
CA SER A 305 17.03 5.12 -22.05
C SER A 305 18.44 5.75 -22.16
N GLU A 306 18.99 6.31 -21.08
CA GLU A 306 20.33 6.92 -21.04
C GLU A 306 21.47 5.89 -21.08
N GLU A 307 21.29 4.71 -20.46
CA GLU A 307 22.33 3.66 -20.40
C GLU A 307 22.52 2.90 -21.74
N ILE A 308 21.94 3.33 -22.88
CA ILE A 308 22.04 2.67 -24.20
C ILE A 308 23.48 2.61 -24.77
N THR A 309 24.49 3.17 -24.11
CA THR A 309 25.88 3.10 -24.57
C THR A 309 26.79 2.25 -23.68
N ASN A 310 27.26 1.16 -24.28
CA ASN A 310 28.39 0.28 -23.95
C ASN A 310 28.19 -0.99 -23.10
N THR A 311 28.55 -2.09 -23.78
CA THR A 311 29.28 -3.31 -23.38
C THR A 311 28.54 -4.63 -23.11
N SER A 312 29.26 -5.68 -23.54
CA SER A 312 28.93 -7.06 -23.91
C SER A 312 28.62 -8.05 -22.78
N GLU A 313 27.83 -9.06 -23.19
CA GLU A 313 27.89 -10.50 -22.84
C GLU A 313 27.72 -10.91 -21.37
N ARG A 314 26.46 -10.93 -20.93
CA ARG A 314 25.92 -11.92 -19.97
C ARG A 314 24.58 -12.44 -20.48
N ARG A 315 24.15 -13.61 -19.98
CA ARG A 315 22.96 -14.36 -20.43
C ARG A 315 21.70 -13.49 -20.42
N SER A 316 21.41 -12.86 -21.54
CA SER A 316 20.24 -12.02 -21.76
C SER A 316 19.08 -12.86 -22.32
N ILE A 317 17.87 -12.41 -22.05
CA ILE A 317 16.66 -12.90 -22.70
C ILE A 317 16.87 -12.89 -24.24
N PRO A 318 16.64 -14.02 -24.94
CA PRO A 318 16.72 -14.07 -26.39
C PRO A 318 15.84 -12.99 -27.04
N ARG A 319 16.35 -12.33 -28.09
CA ARG A 319 15.60 -11.29 -28.82
C ARG A 319 14.57 -11.89 -29.77
N VAL A 320 13.58 -12.59 -29.21
CA VAL A 320 12.44 -13.15 -29.93
C VAL A 320 11.15 -12.76 -29.22
N ILE A 321 10.18 -12.27 -29.98
CA ILE A 321 8.84 -11.92 -29.54
C ILE A 321 7.89 -13.03 -29.99
N HIS A 322 7.11 -13.57 -29.06
CA HIS A 322 6.12 -14.59 -29.28
C HIS A 322 4.71 -14.04 -29.06
N GLN A 323 3.84 -14.20 -30.04
CA GLN A 323 2.40 -13.98 -29.90
C GLN A 323 1.63 -15.21 -30.42
N ILE A 324 0.51 -15.53 -29.79
CA ILE A 324 -0.25 -16.77 -30.03
C ILE A 324 -1.67 -16.42 -30.46
N TYR A 325 -2.19 -17.15 -31.46
CA TYR A 325 -3.62 -17.16 -31.76
C TYR A 325 -4.03 -18.48 -32.43
N GLU A 326 -4.94 -19.21 -31.79
CA GLU A 326 -5.32 -20.57 -32.23
C GLU A 326 -6.56 -20.60 -33.13
N ASP A 327 -7.36 -19.52 -33.21
CA ASP A 327 -8.60 -19.51 -33.99
C ASP A 327 -8.33 -19.67 -35.49
N SER A 328 -9.05 -20.60 -36.12
CA SER A 328 -9.07 -20.84 -37.56
C SER A 328 -9.47 -19.62 -38.40
N ALA A 329 -10.29 -18.72 -37.85
CA ALA A 329 -10.66 -17.47 -38.51
C ALA A 329 -9.51 -16.44 -38.54
N GLY A 330 -8.49 -16.64 -37.70
CA GLY A 330 -7.41 -15.69 -37.49
C GLY A 330 -7.81 -14.47 -36.65
N PRO A 331 -6.84 -13.69 -36.16
CA PRO A 331 -7.11 -12.51 -35.34
C PRO A 331 -7.83 -11.42 -36.15
N SER A 332 -8.64 -10.61 -35.47
CA SER A 332 -9.31 -9.46 -36.09
C SER A 332 -8.30 -8.44 -36.61
N ASP A 333 -8.72 -7.60 -37.57
CA ASP A 333 -7.90 -6.51 -38.09
C ASP A 333 -7.39 -5.57 -36.98
N THR A 334 -8.20 -5.34 -35.93
CA THR A 334 -7.80 -4.57 -34.75
C THR A 334 -6.64 -5.23 -34.01
N LEU A 335 -6.72 -6.53 -33.72
CA LEU A 335 -5.64 -7.25 -33.04
C LEU A 335 -4.37 -7.32 -33.90
N LEU A 336 -4.51 -7.48 -35.22
CA LEU A 336 -3.39 -7.43 -36.15
C LEU A 336 -2.71 -6.06 -36.20
N HIS A 337 -3.50 -4.98 -36.13
CA HIS A 337 -2.99 -3.62 -36.08
C HIS A 337 -2.20 -3.37 -34.78
N ILE A 338 -2.78 -3.73 -33.63
CA ILE A 338 -2.14 -3.64 -32.32
C ILE A 338 -0.83 -4.46 -32.29
N SER A 339 -0.90 -5.74 -32.68
CA SER A 339 0.26 -6.64 -32.77
C SER A 339 1.39 -6.13 -33.67
N LYS A 340 1.06 -5.36 -34.72
CA LYS A 340 2.04 -4.80 -35.66
C LYS A 340 3.05 -3.90 -34.95
N SER A 341 2.63 -3.15 -33.92
CA SER A 341 3.48 -2.19 -33.23
C SER A 341 4.71 -2.87 -32.60
N TRP A 342 4.61 -4.11 -32.13
CA TRP A 342 5.74 -4.85 -31.56
C TRP A 342 6.89 -5.01 -32.54
N ARG A 343 6.58 -5.30 -33.82
CA ARG A 343 7.59 -5.41 -34.89
C ARG A 343 8.14 -4.06 -35.31
N GLU A 344 7.31 -3.03 -35.27
CA GLU A 344 7.71 -1.67 -35.66
C GLU A 344 8.63 -1.03 -34.62
N GLN A 345 8.33 -1.21 -33.33
CA GLN A 345 9.15 -0.68 -32.23
C GLN A 345 10.38 -1.52 -31.92
N ASN A 346 10.40 -2.81 -32.31
CA ASN A 346 11.51 -3.73 -32.03
C ASN A 346 12.02 -4.42 -33.31
N PRO A 347 12.55 -3.66 -34.30
CA PRO A 347 12.94 -4.20 -35.60
C PRO A 347 14.08 -5.22 -35.54
N ASP A 348 14.90 -5.17 -34.48
CA ASP A 348 16.03 -6.08 -34.26
C ASP A 348 15.62 -7.38 -33.53
N TRP A 349 14.35 -7.51 -33.14
CA TRP A 349 13.82 -8.71 -32.51
C TRP A 349 13.21 -9.64 -33.56
N GLU A 350 13.49 -10.94 -33.45
CA GLU A 350 12.78 -11.94 -34.23
C GLU A 350 11.32 -11.98 -33.79
N TYR A 351 10.38 -12.04 -34.73
CA TYR A 351 8.95 -12.16 -34.41
C TYR A 351 8.42 -13.53 -34.80
N ARG A 352 7.82 -14.26 -33.85
CA ARG A 352 7.18 -15.56 -34.06
C ARG A 352 5.71 -15.51 -33.68
N PHE A 353 4.87 -15.74 -34.68
CA PHE A 353 3.43 -15.87 -34.50
C PHE A 353 3.02 -17.33 -34.56
N TRP A 354 2.50 -17.84 -33.45
CA TRP A 354 2.16 -19.24 -33.28
C TRP A 354 0.67 -19.47 -33.57
N ARG A 355 0.39 -20.20 -34.65
CA ARG A 355 -0.95 -20.70 -34.97
C ARG A 355 -1.15 -22.10 -34.41
N LYS A 356 -2.39 -22.58 -34.47
CA LYS A 356 -2.74 -23.96 -34.09
C LYS A 356 -1.77 -25.00 -34.66
N ALA A 357 -1.53 -24.97 -35.97
CA ALA A 357 -0.65 -25.94 -36.63
C ALA A 357 0.81 -25.85 -36.14
N ASP A 358 1.31 -24.65 -35.85
CA ASP A 358 2.65 -24.43 -35.33
C ASP A 358 2.77 -24.99 -33.90
N ILE A 359 1.72 -24.81 -33.08
CA ILE A 359 1.62 -25.34 -31.72
C ILE A 359 1.59 -26.87 -31.73
N ASP A 360 0.79 -27.49 -32.60
CA ASP A 360 0.68 -28.94 -32.68
C ASP A 360 2.02 -29.59 -33.07
N VAL A 361 2.74 -28.97 -34.02
CA VAL A 361 4.10 -29.38 -34.39
C VAL A 361 5.06 -29.20 -33.22
N PHE A 362 5.03 -28.04 -32.54
CA PHE A 362 5.89 -27.76 -31.39
C PHE A 362 5.68 -28.77 -30.26
N LEU A 363 4.43 -29.04 -29.87
CA LEU A 363 4.11 -30.02 -28.84
C LEU A 363 4.58 -31.42 -29.23
N SER A 364 4.32 -31.84 -30.47
CA SER A 364 4.75 -33.17 -30.96
C SER A 364 6.28 -33.34 -30.94
N MET A 365 7.02 -32.25 -31.20
CA MET A 365 8.48 -32.27 -31.24
C MET A 365 9.13 -32.16 -29.85
N HIS A 366 8.59 -31.35 -28.96
CA HIS A 366 9.24 -30.99 -27.69
C HIS A 366 8.61 -31.60 -26.45
N TYR A 367 7.29 -31.83 -26.46
CA TYR A 367 6.52 -32.26 -25.29
C TYR A 367 5.39 -33.25 -25.66
N PRO A 368 5.67 -34.33 -26.43
CA PRO A 368 4.62 -35.26 -26.88
C PRO A 368 3.84 -35.88 -25.71
N GLU A 369 4.46 -36.03 -24.55
CA GLU A 369 3.86 -36.53 -23.31
C GLU A 369 2.84 -35.58 -22.68
N LEU A 370 2.91 -34.28 -22.95
CA LEU A 370 1.99 -33.28 -22.39
C LEU A 370 0.75 -33.06 -23.28
N ILE A 371 0.75 -33.57 -24.52
CA ILE A 371 -0.36 -33.42 -25.46
C ILE A 371 -1.71 -33.86 -24.87
N PRO A 372 -1.84 -35.04 -24.21
CA PRO A 372 -3.13 -35.46 -23.67
C PRO A 372 -3.68 -34.51 -22.61
N VAL A 373 -2.80 -33.92 -21.78
CA VAL A 373 -3.21 -32.93 -20.77
C VAL A 373 -3.58 -31.60 -21.45
N TYR A 374 -2.77 -31.16 -22.40
CA TYR A 374 -3.02 -29.95 -23.18
C TYR A 374 -4.38 -29.97 -23.90
N GLU A 375 -4.72 -31.10 -24.53
CA GLU A 375 -5.99 -31.27 -25.23
C GLU A 375 -7.17 -31.43 -24.28
N SER A 376 -6.92 -31.81 -23.02
CA SER A 376 -7.98 -31.98 -22.00
C SER A 376 -8.51 -30.66 -21.44
N PHE A 377 -7.80 -29.54 -21.63
CA PHE A 377 -8.26 -28.24 -21.14
C PHE A 377 -9.58 -27.85 -21.82
N PRO A 378 -10.67 -27.61 -21.05
CA PRO A 378 -11.99 -27.35 -21.62
C PRO A 378 -12.09 -26.01 -22.36
N TYR A 379 -11.28 -25.02 -21.98
CA TYR A 379 -11.33 -23.67 -22.57
C TYR A 379 -10.10 -23.38 -23.42
N ALA A 380 -10.29 -22.76 -24.59
CA ALA A 380 -9.19 -22.39 -25.49
C ALA A 380 -8.16 -21.47 -24.81
N VAL A 381 -8.62 -20.52 -24.00
CA VAL A 381 -7.74 -19.65 -23.23
C VAL A 381 -6.81 -20.40 -22.27
N GLN A 382 -7.26 -21.51 -21.66
CA GLN A 382 -6.36 -22.33 -20.82
C GLN A 382 -5.26 -22.97 -21.65
N ARG A 383 -5.55 -23.37 -22.88
CA ARG A 383 -4.53 -23.86 -23.82
C ARG A 383 -3.57 -22.75 -24.22
N TRP A 384 -4.05 -21.54 -24.50
CA TRP A 384 -3.20 -20.39 -24.83
C TRP A 384 -2.30 -19.99 -23.66
N ASP A 385 -2.83 -20.02 -22.44
CA ASP A 385 -2.07 -19.83 -21.20
C ASP A 385 -1.04 -20.93 -20.97
N ALA A 386 -1.39 -22.19 -21.23
CA ALA A 386 -0.48 -23.31 -21.02
C ALA A 386 0.68 -23.31 -22.04
N ILE A 387 0.39 -23.06 -23.32
CA ILE A 387 1.39 -23.19 -24.38
C ILE A 387 2.47 -22.09 -24.32
N ARG A 388 2.12 -20.86 -23.90
CA ARG A 388 3.09 -19.77 -23.76
C ARG A 388 4.19 -20.09 -22.73
N TYR A 389 3.88 -20.84 -21.67
CA TYR A 389 4.89 -21.27 -20.70
C TYR A 389 5.87 -22.28 -21.31
N LEU A 390 5.37 -23.25 -22.07
CA LEU A 390 6.20 -24.24 -22.77
C LEU A 390 7.09 -23.59 -23.83
N ILE A 391 6.54 -22.67 -24.63
CA ILE A 391 7.28 -21.91 -25.66
C ILE A 391 8.43 -21.14 -25.02
N LEU A 392 8.13 -20.35 -23.98
CA LEU A 392 9.13 -19.55 -23.28
C LEU A 392 10.18 -20.40 -22.56
N TYR A 393 9.79 -21.55 -22.00
CA TYR A 393 10.75 -22.46 -21.37
C TYR A 393 11.70 -23.09 -22.42
N THR A 394 11.20 -23.42 -23.62
CA THR A 394 12.03 -24.02 -24.68
C THR A 394 12.94 -23.01 -25.37
N PHE A 395 12.40 -21.86 -25.77
CA PHE A 395 13.09 -20.91 -26.66
C PHE A 395 13.55 -19.64 -25.94
N GLY A 396 13.07 -19.37 -24.72
CA GLY A 396 13.21 -18.08 -24.08
C GLY A 396 12.49 -16.98 -24.86
N GLY A 397 12.85 -15.74 -24.60
CA GLY A 397 12.33 -14.56 -25.29
C GLY A 397 11.22 -13.86 -24.52
N LEU A 398 10.49 -13.00 -25.23
CA LEU A 398 9.36 -12.23 -24.73
C LEU A 398 8.05 -12.83 -25.30
N TYR A 399 7.11 -13.13 -24.42
CA TYR A 399 5.72 -13.38 -24.78
C TYR A 399 4.87 -12.16 -24.42
N VAL A 400 3.98 -11.78 -25.35
CA VAL A 400 2.95 -10.76 -25.13
C VAL A 400 1.63 -11.16 -25.76
N ASP A 401 0.51 -10.87 -25.11
CA ASP A 401 -0.82 -11.11 -25.70
C ASP A 401 -1.05 -10.23 -26.95
N LEU A 402 -1.99 -10.64 -27.81
CA LEU A 402 -2.25 -9.94 -29.09
C LEU A 402 -2.91 -8.57 -28.93
N ASP A 403 -3.56 -8.33 -27.80
CA ASP A 403 -4.17 -7.06 -27.43
C ASP A 403 -3.22 -6.19 -26.56
N TYR A 404 -1.91 -6.41 -26.70
CA TYR A 404 -0.89 -5.47 -26.25
C TYR A 404 -0.42 -4.60 -27.39
N GLU A 405 -0.50 -3.28 -27.22
CA GLU A 405 0.21 -2.34 -28.07
C GLU A 405 1.58 -2.03 -27.46
N CYS A 406 2.58 -1.95 -28.31
CA CYS A 406 3.94 -1.54 -27.98
C CYS A 406 4.12 -0.09 -28.41
N THR A 407 4.36 0.79 -27.46
CA THR A 407 4.52 2.23 -27.71
C THR A 407 5.98 2.60 -27.96
N GLU A 408 6.93 1.81 -27.42
CA GLU A 408 8.36 2.08 -27.45
C GLU A 408 9.20 0.79 -27.49
N PRO A 409 10.49 0.85 -27.91
CA PRO A 409 11.39 -0.30 -27.89
C PRO A 409 11.51 -0.93 -26.49
N ILE A 410 11.50 -2.26 -26.39
CA ILE A 410 11.37 -3.00 -25.13
C ILE A 410 12.71 -3.36 -24.47
N ASP A 411 13.83 -3.24 -25.20
CA ASP A 411 15.18 -3.51 -24.69
C ASP A 411 15.48 -2.89 -23.30
N PRO A 412 15.07 -1.63 -23.01
CA PRO A 412 15.18 -1.04 -21.68
C PRO A 412 14.66 -1.93 -20.54
N LEU A 413 13.52 -2.62 -20.73
CA LEU A 413 12.90 -3.43 -19.69
C LEU A 413 13.54 -4.81 -19.51
N LEU A 414 14.26 -5.30 -20.52
CA LEU A 414 14.72 -6.70 -20.59
C LEU A 414 16.25 -6.85 -20.53
N ARG A 415 16.97 -5.74 -20.34
CA ARG A 415 18.43 -5.74 -20.24
C ARG A 415 18.90 -6.36 -18.94
N ASP A 416 19.88 -7.26 -19.03
CA ASP A 416 20.50 -7.94 -17.88
C ASP A 416 19.51 -8.71 -16.98
N VAL A 417 18.34 -9.05 -17.53
CA VAL A 417 17.30 -9.82 -16.86
C VAL A 417 17.32 -11.26 -17.37
N GLU A 418 17.19 -12.23 -16.46
CA GLU A 418 17.03 -13.65 -16.83
C GLU A 418 15.56 -14.10 -16.89
N CYS A 419 14.70 -13.46 -16.10
CA CYS A 419 13.28 -13.77 -16.04
C CYS A 419 12.48 -12.56 -15.54
N THR A 420 11.35 -12.28 -16.18
CA THR A 420 10.46 -11.19 -15.80
C THR A 420 8.99 -11.51 -16.09
N MET A 421 8.12 -10.95 -15.26
CA MET A 421 6.67 -11.04 -15.37
C MET A 421 6.06 -9.64 -15.21
N GLY A 422 5.11 -9.27 -16.06
CA GLY A 422 4.36 -8.02 -15.92
C GLY A 422 3.34 -8.11 -14.79
N LEU A 423 3.22 -7.06 -13.98
CA LEU A 423 2.13 -6.94 -13.01
C LEU A 423 0.84 -6.43 -13.68
N GLU A 424 -0.29 -6.89 -13.18
CA GLU A 424 -1.61 -6.34 -13.54
C GLU A 424 -1.85 -4.96 -12.90
N PRO A 425 -2.71 -4.13 -13.50
CA PRO A 425 -3.15 -2.86 -12.92
C PRO A 425 -3.66 -2.99 -11.48
N ALA A 426 -3.36 -1.99 -10.65
CA ALA A 426 -3.77 -1.96 -9.25
C ALA A 426 -5.31 -2.07 -9.07
N GLY A 427 -6.10 -1.53 -10.00
CA GLY A 427 -7.56 -1.66 -10.00
C GLY A 427 -8.03 -3.14 -10.03
N HIS A 428 -7.32 -4.00 -10.74
CA HIS A 428 -7.62 -5.44 -10.80
C HIS A 428 -7.29 -6.13 -9.46
N CYS A 429 -6.26 -5.66 -8.77
CA CYS A 429 -5.83 -6.17 -7.47
C CYS A 429 -6.84 -5.84 -6.35
N ILE A 430 -7.40 -4.61 -6.38
CA ILE A 430 -8.42 -4.14 -5.43
C ILE A 430 -9.68 -5.00 -5.49
N LEU A 431 -10.20 -5.27 -6.70
CA LEU A 431 -11.39 -6.10 -6.89
C LEU A 431 -11.24 -7.52 -6.32
N GLN A 432 -10.00 -8.03 -6.29
CA GLN A 432 -9.68 -9.40 -5.89
C GLN A 432 -9.07 -9.51 -4.50
N ARG A 433 -8.92 -8.38 -3.78
CA ARG A 433 -8.30 -8.30 -2.44
C ARG A 433 -6.89 -8.90 -2.39
N LYS A 434 -6.10 -8.73 -3.47
CA LYS A 434 -4.70 -9.17 -3.56
C LYS A 434 -3.75 -7.96 -3.54
N PRO A 435 -2.54 -8.06 -2.97
CA PRO A 435 -1.58 -6.94 -2.93
C PRO A 435 -1.03 -6.60 -4.32
N TYR A 436 -0.85 -7.63 -5.14
CA TYR A 436 -0.51 -7.54 -6.55
C TYR A 436 -0.99 -8.81 -7.24
N ILE A 437 -1.10 -8.77 -8.56
CA ILE A 437 -1.36 -9.94 -9.40
C ILE A 437 -0.20 -10.01 -10.40
N VAL A 438 0.51 -11.14 -10.41
CA VAL A 438 1.54 -11.44 -11.40
C VAL A 438 0.82 -11.85 -12.67
N GLY A 439 0.80 -10.99 -13.68
CA GLY A 439 0.15 -11.24 -14.95
C GLY A 439 0.82 -12.37 -15.74
N ASN A 440 0.09 -12.95 -16.68
CA ASN A 440 0.61 -13.94 -17.64
C ASN A 440 0.53 -13.46 -19.09
N ALA A 441 0.25 -12.16 -19.29
CA ALA A 441 0.04 -11.54 -20.59
C ALA A 441 1.27 -10.77 -21.11
N PHE A 442 2.25 -10.49 -20.25
CA PHE A 442 3.57 -9.96 -20.59
C PHE A 442 4.62 -10.70 -19.76
N MET A 443 5.47 -11.51 -20.39
CA MET A 443 6.44 -12.34 -19.68
C MET A 443 7.68 -12.54 -20.54
N ALA A 444 8.87 -12.53 -19.94
CA ALA A 444 10.09 -12.84 -20.69
C ALA A 444 11.08 -13.64 -19.86
N THR A 445 11.82 -14.55 -20.50
CA THR A 445 12.75 -15.42 -19.78
C THR A 445 13.85 -15.96 -20.69
N ILE A 446 14.93 -16.44 -20.09
CA ILE A 446 15.92 -17.29 -20.75
C ILE A 446 15.37 -18.72 -20.90
N PRO A 447 15.84 -19.49 -21.90
CA PRO A 447 15.48 -20.90 -22.01
C PRO A 447 15.83 -21.69 -20.74
N GLY A 448 14.94 -22.58 -20.32
CA GLY A 448 15.18 -23.49 -19.19
C GLY A 448 15.14 -22.85 -17.80
N HIS A 449 14.59 -21.64 -17.65
CA HIS A 449 14.53 -20.98 -16.35
C HIS A 449 13.68 -21.78 -15.34
N PRO A 450 14.18 -22.05 -14.11
CA PRO A 450 13.50 -22.97 -13.18
C PRO A 450 12.16 -22.46 -12.67
N TYR A 451 11.96 -21.14 -12.55
CA TYR A 451 10.63 -20.58 -12.24
C TYR A 451 9.59 -20.91 -13.33
N PHE A 452 9.97 -20.89 -14.60
CA PHE A 452 9.07 -21.29 -15.69
C PHE A 452 8.79 -22.80 -15.66
N LYS A 453 9.72 -23.61 -15.16
CA LYS A 453 9.45 -25.03 -14.88
C LYS A 453 8.36 -25.20 -13.82
N GLU A 454 8.39 -24.40 -12.75
CA GLU A 454 7.33 -24.42 -11.71
C GLU A 454 5.96 -24.01 -12.25
N LEU A 455 5.91 -23.03 -13.18
CA LEU A 455 4.67 -22.67 -13.88
C LEU A 455 4.14 -23.83 -14.73
N ILE A 456 5.01 -24.52 -15.47
CA ILE A 456 4.66 -25.70 -16.25
C ILE A 456 4.17 -26.82 -15.33
N ASP A 457 4.85 -27.07 -14.20
CA ASP A 457 4.44 -28.09 -13.23
C ASP A 457 3.07 -27.78 -12.61
N ALA A 458 2.81 -26.52 -12.29
CA ALA A 458 1.52 -26.09 -11.77
C ALA A 458 0.39 -26.29 -12.79
N VAL A 459 0.65 -26.08 -14.08
CA VAL A 459 -0.36 -26.22 -15.14
C VAL A 459 -0.59 -27.67 -15.57
N PHE A 460 0.49 -28.45 -15.74
CA PHE A 460 0.43 -29.78 -16.37
C PHE A 460 0.53 -30.96 -15.40
N HIS A 461 1.00 -30.73 -14.16
CA HIS A 461 1.33 -31.80 -13.22
C HIS A 461 0.66 -31.67 -11.84
N ALA A 462 -0.13 -30.62 -11.60
CA ALA A 462 -0.94 -30.52 -10.41
C ALA A 462 -2.06 -31.58 -10.42
N ASN A 463 -2.13 -32.42 -9.38
CA ASN A 463 -3.21 -33.40 -9.20
C ASN A 463 -4.55 -32.67 -9.08
N THR A 464 -5.39 -32.77 -10.10
CA THR A 464 -6.74 -32.18 -10.18
C THR A 464 -7.75 -32.97 -9.33
N ASN A 465 -7.50 -33.04 -8.01
CA ASN A 465 -8.50 -33.42 -7.00
C ASN A 465 -9.16 -32.20 -6.34
N GLU A 466 -8.82 -30.98 -6.78
CA GLU A 466 -9.51 -29.78 -6.33
C GLU A 466 -10.79 -29.59 -7.16
N GLU A 467 -11.94 -29.55 -6.49
CA GLU A 467 -13.22 -29.17 -7.10
C GLU A 467 -13.06 -27.78 -7.74
N TYR A 468 -13.03 -27.73 -9.07
CA TYR A 468 -12.96 -26.46 -9.78
C TYR A 468 -14.18 -25.59 -9.45
N PRO A 469 -14.00 -24.27 -9.27
CA PRO A 469 -15.08 -23.36 -8.94
C PRO A 469 -16.19 -23.39 -10.01
N VAL A 470 -17.44 -23.21 -9.58
CA VAL A 470 -18.67 -23.32 -10.39
C VAL A 470 -18.72 -22.37 -11.63
N ARG A 471 -17.77 -21.44 -11.77
CA ARG A 471 -17.74 -20.43 -12.84
C ARG A 471 -16.47 -20.56 -13.70
N ALA A 472 -16.67 -20.72 -15.01
CA ALA A 472 -15.63 -20.89 -16.03
C ALA A 472 -14.48 -19.86 -15.93
N ALA A 473 -14.80 -18.56 -15.78
CA ALA A 473 -13.80 -17.51 -15.67
C ALA A 473 -12.89 -17.68 -14.45
N GLN A 474 -13.43 -18.09 -13.30
CA GLN A 474 -12.61 -18.33 -12.10
C GLN A 474 -11.70 -19.54 -12.29
N ALA A 475 -12.23 -20.61 -12.89
CA ALA A 475 -11.46 -21.81 -13.18
C ALA A 475 -10.26 -21.51 -14.09
N ILE A 476 -10.44 -20.71 -15.14
CA ILE A 476 -9.35 -20.26 -16.04
C ILE A 476 -8.27 -19.51 -15.25
N MET A 477 -8.67 -18.50 -14.46
CA MET A 477 -7.75 -17.62 -13.73
C MET A 477 -6.91 -18.40 -12.70
N ASP A 478 -7.51 -19.39 -12.03
CA ASP A 478 -6.88 -20.21 -10.99
C ASP A 478 -6.07 -21.40 -11.51
N SER A 479 -6.37 -21.90 -12.71
CA SER A 479 -5.70 -23.06 -13.29
C SER A 479 -4.48 -22.70 -14.14
N THR A 480 -4.62 -21.70 -15.01
CA THR A 480 -3.61 -21.37 -16.03
C THR A 480 -3.35 -19.87 -16.12
N GLY A 481 -4.27 -19.06 -15.60
CA GLY A 481 -4.23 -17.61 -15.67
C GLY A 481 -3.45 -16.94 -14.53
N PRO A 482 -3.66 -15.62 -14.34
CA PRO A 482 -2.82 -14.80 -13.48
C PRO A 482 -2.96 -15.09 -11.97
N TYR A 483 -3.99 -15.82 -11.52
CA TYR A 483 -4.05 -16.25 -10.11
C TYR A 483 -3.17 -17.46 -9.85
N MET A 484 -3.05 -18.36 -10.84
CA MET A 484 -2.07 -19.46 -10.79
C MET A 484 -0.65 -18.90 -10.75
N THR A 485 -0.26 -18.02 -11.68
CA THR A 485 1.08 -17.44 -11.71
C THR A 485 1.40 -16.67 -10.43
N THR A 486 0.44 -15.92 -9.87
CA THR A 486 0.62 -15.24 -8.58
C THR A 486 0.90 -16.24 -7.45
N ARG A 487 0.14 -17.34 -7.40
CA ARG A 487 0.34 -18.39 -6.39
C ARG A 487 1.69 -19.10 -6.56
N VAL A 488 2.10 -19.40 -7.79
CA VAL A 488 3.40 -20.03 -8.05
C VAL A 488 4.54 -19.08 -7.67
N TYR A 489 4.48 -17.82 -8.10
CA TYR A 489 5.46 -16.80 -7.73
C TYR A 489 5.62 -16.69 -6.21
N MET A 490 4.51 -16.55 -5.48
CA MET A 490 4.54 -16.38 -4.01
C MET A 490 5.16 -17.56 -3.26
N ASN A 491 5.12 -18.77 -3.84
CA ASN A 491 5.69 -19.98 -3.22
C ASN A 491 7.05 -20.41 -3.83
N SER A 492 7.53 -19.68 -4.84
CA SER A 492 8.76 -20.04 -5.55
C SER A 492 10.00 -19.69 -4.73
N PRO A 493 11.00 -20.59 -4.61
CA PRO A 493 12.31 -20.26 -4.08
C PRO A 493 13.14 -19.38 -5.05
N TYR A 494 12.65 -19.13 -6.26
CA TYR A 494 13.34 -18.37 -7.30
C TYR A 494 12.85 -16.91 -7.42
N GLN A 495 12.10 -16.38 -6.44
CA GLN A 495 11.59 -15.00 -6.48
C GLN A 495 12.67 -13.94 -6.77
N GLU A 496 13.86 -14.10 -6.19
CA GLU A 496 14.98 -13.16 -6.38
C GLU A 496 15.55 -13.16 -7.81
N ARG A 497 15.21 -14.19 -8.60
CA ARG A 497 15.63 -14.37 -9.99
C ARG A 497 14.57 -13.92 -11.00
N VAL A 498 13.42 -13.45 -10.51
CA VAL A 498 12.28 -13.03 -11.32
C VAL A 498 11.98 -11.58 -11.03
N ILE A 499 12.16 -10.72 -12.03
CA ILE A 499 11.82 -9.31 -11.93
C ILE A 499 10.32 -9.14 -12.18
N LEU A 500 9.63 -8.41 -11.30
CA LEU A 500 8.23 -8.04 -11.53
C LEU A 500 8.18 -6.64 -12.12
N ILE A 501 7.81 -6.53 -13.40
CA ILE A 501 7.68 -5.23 -14.07
C ILE A 501 6.41 -4.54 -13.58
N PRO A 502 6.50 -3.30 -13.07
CA PRO A 502 5.34 -2.52 -12.67
C PRO A 502 4.31 -2.40 -13.80
N SER A 503 3.03 -2.53 -13.46
CA SER A 503 1.94 -2.39 -14.44
C SER A 503 2.00 -1.04 -15.16
N ALA A 504 2.41 0.04 -14.48
CA ALA A 504 2.58 1.37 -15.09
C ALA A 504 3.51 1.39 -16.34
N LEU A 505 4.39 0.42 -16.51
CA LEU A 505 5.29 0.34 -17.67
C LEU A 505 4.75 -0.51 -18.83
N VAL A 506 3.85 -1.47 -18.57
CA VAL A 506 3.44 -2.48 -19.57
C VAL A 506 1.92 -2.72 -19.65
N ALA A 507 1.18 -2.33 -18.63
CA ALA A 507 -0.28 -2.39 -18.55
C ALA A 507 -0.77 -1.19 -17.68
N PRO A 508 -0.63 0.05 -18.17
CA PRO A 508 -0.79 1.25 -17.36
C PRO A 508 -2.27 1.57 -17.05
N LEU A 509 -3.20 1.05 -17.85
CA LEU A 509 -4.64 1.26 -17.71
C LEU A 509 -5.31 0.02 -17.13
N THR A 510 -6.32 0.22 -16.29
CA THR A 510 -7.28 -0.82 -15.89
C THR A 510 -8.23 -1.14 -17.04
N ARG A 511 -8.90 -2.30 -16.97
CA ARG A 511 -9.91 -2.67 -17.96
C ARG A 511 -11.01 -1.60 -18.11
N ASP A 512 -11.47 -1.01 -17.01
CA ASP A 512 -12.51 0.01 -17.05
C ASP A 512 -12.04 1.26 -17.78
N GLU A 513 -10.80 1.72 -17.52
CA GLU A 513 -10.18 2.84 -18.23
C GLU A 513 -10.00 2.54 -19.73
N VAL A 514 -9.63 1.30 -20.10
CA VAL A 514 -9.57 0.91 -21.51
C VAL A 514 -10.95 0.97 -22.17
N MET A 515 -12.00 0.51 -21.48
CA MET A 515 -13.37 0.57 -22.02
C MET A 515 -13.83 2.03 -22.19
N GLU A 516 -13.42 2.94 -21.31
CA GLU A 516 -13.66 4.38 -21.47
C GLU A 516 -12.90 4.96 -22.66
N MET A 517 -11.62 4.62 -22.80
CA MET A 517 -10.77 5.03 -23.92
C MET A 517 -11.35 4.56 -25.26
N VAL A 518 -11.77 3.29 -25.36
CA VAL A 518 -12.42 2.72 -26.56
C VAL A 518 -13.75 3.43 -26.85
N ALA A 519 -14.47 3.90 -25.81
CA ALA A 519 -15.67 4.71 -25.96
C ALA A 519 -15.38 6.19 -26.30
N GLY A 520 -14.12 6.56 -26.55
CA GLY A 520 -13.70 7.91 -26.91
C GLY A 520 -13.62 8.87 -25.71
N LYS A 521 -13.61 8.35 -24.48
CA LYS A 521 -13.51 9.14 -23.24
C LYS A 521 -12.11 8.97 -22.66
N VAL A 522 -11.17 9.77 -23.15
CA VAL A 522 -9.79 9.78 -22.64
C VAL A 522 -9.64 10.93 -21.65
N SER A 523 -9.18 10.64 -20.44
CA SER A 523 -8.85 11.66 -19.44
C SER A 523 -7.36 12.03 -19.52
N SER A 524 -7.00 13.21 -19.03
CA SER A 524 -5.59 13.65 -18.98
C SER A 524 -4.70 12.70 -18.16
N ASP A 525 -5.26 12.05 -17.12
CA ASP A 525 -4.58 11.03 -16.33
C ASP A 525 -4.28 9.76 -17.13
N MET A 526 -5.20 9.34 -18.01
CA MET A 526 -4.96 8.21 -18.93
C MET A 526 -3.87 8.54 -19.96
N GLU A 527 -3.88 9.75 -20.51
CA GLU A 527 -2.84 10.19 -21.47
C GLU A 527 -1.45 10.15 -20.84
N GLU A 528 -1.30 10.67 -19.61
CA GLU A 528 -0.04 10.66 -18.87
C GLU A 528 0.44 9.23 -18.55
N LYS A 529 -0.49 8.34 -18.15
CA LYS A 529 -0.22 6.91 -17.93
C LYS A 529 0.29 6.23 -19.19
N ILE A 530 -0.32 6.52 -20.35
CA ILE A 530 0.08 5.97 -21.64
C ILE A 530 1.47 6.47 -22.04
N GLU A 531 1.72 7.78 -21.96
CA GLU A 531 2.99 8.41 -22.35
C GLU A 531 4.19 7.83 -21.57
N ARG A 532 3.97 7.38 -20.34
CA ARG A 532 5.02 6.82 -19.47
C ARG A 532 5.22 5.31 -19.63
N SER A 533 4.41 4.64 -20.44
CA SER A 533 4.49 3.20 -20.65
C SER A 533 5.32 2.83 -21.89
N TYR A 534 5.80 1.59 -21.94
CA TYR A 534 6.39 0.94 -23.11
C TYR A 534 5.36 0.06 -23.85
N ALA A 535 4.28 -0.30 -23.16
CA ALA A 535 3.20 -1.07 -23.73
C ALA A 535 1.87 -0.79 -23.02
N ILE A 536 0.78 -1.03 -23.73
CA ILE A 536 -0.60 -0.87 -23.27
C ILE A 536 -1.33 -2.20 -23.46
N HIS A 537 -1.86 -2.77 -22.39
CA HIS A 537 -2.74 -3.93 -22.44
C HIS A 537 -4.20 -3.49 -22.55
N TYR A 538 -4.89 -3.91 -23.60
CA TYR A 538 -6.27 -3.49 -23.85
C TYR A 538 -7.33 -4.38 -23.18
N PHE A 539 -6.97 -5.55 -22.63
CA PHE A 539 -7.91 -6.46 -21.97
C PHE A 539 -9.17 -6.76 -22.80
N LEU A 540 -9.03 -6.85 -24.13
CA LEU A 540 -10.15 -6.98 -25.06
C LEU A 540 -10.93 -8.27 -24.83
N GLY A 541 -10.30 -9.24 -24.14
CA GLY A 541 -11.02 -10.36 -23.55
C GLY A 541 -11.73 -11.21 -24.61
N SER A 542 -11.10 -11.40 -25.76
CA SER A 542 -11.64 -12.18 -26.90
C SER A 542 -12.12 -13.59 -26.51
N TRP A 543 -11.60 -14.15 -25.41
CA TRP A 543 -12.05 -15.41 -24.82
C TRP A 543 -13.38 -15.32 -24.05
N TYR A 544 -13.75 -14.16 -23.50
CA TYR A 544 -14.98 -13.97 -22.72
C TYR A 544 -16.23 -14.09 -23.60
N GLU A 545 -16.11 -13.76 -24.89
CA GLU A 545 -17.16 -13.95 -25.89
C GLU A 545 -17.29 -15.43 -26.28
N GLN A 546 -16.19 -16.18 -26.30
CA GLN A 546 -16.16 -17.64 -26.56
C GLN A 546 -16.73 -18.47 -25.40
N LEU A 547 -16.86 -17.90 -24.20
CA LEU A 547 -17.55 -18.54 -23.07
C LEU A 547 -19.08 -18.42 -23.14
N LYS A 548 -19.62 -17.59 -24.05
CA LYS A 548 -21.07 -17.38 -24.24
C LYS A 548 -21.67 -18.27 -25.34
N SER A 549 -20.83 -18.96 -26.11
CA SER A 549 -21.20 -20.04 -27.04
C SER A 549 -21.09 -21.39 -26.37
#